data_AF-A0A353RD82-F1
#
_entry.id   AF-A0A353RD82-F1
#
_cell.length_a   1.000
_cell.length_b   1.000
_cell.length_c   1.000
_cell.angle_alpha   90.00
_cell.angle_beta   90.00
_cell.angle_gamma   90.00
#
_symmetry.space_group_name_H-M   'P 1'
#
loop_
_entity.id
_entity.type
_entity.pdbx_description
1 polymer ?
#
loop_
_entity_poly.entity_id
_entity_poly.type
_entity_poly.pdbx_seq_one_letter_code
_entity_poly.pdbx_strand_id
1 'polypeptide(L)'
;VLAGLTLICNVHGYLIADSERVPDKGKLTYRGIDLNDIVDGCIRENRFGYEEVAWLLLFGKQPTRGQLDRFCKVLNSYRELPEYFAEDMIIKAPSRNVMNKLARSVLALYSY
;
A
#
# COMPACT_ATOMS: atom_id res chain seq x y z
N VAL A 1 -19.25 -4.99 -12.21
CA VAL A 1 -19.01 -3.65 -11.64
C VAL A 1 -17.72 -3.13 -12.25
N LEU A 2 -17.79 -2.11 -13.11
CA LEU A 2 -16.61 -1.50 -13.73
C LEU A 2 -16.31 -0.21 -12.96
N ALA A 3 -15.59 -0.35 -11.85
CA ALA A 3 -15.20 0.76 -10.98
C ALA A 3 -13.96 1.45 -11.56
N GLY A 4 -14.14 2.23 -12.63
CA GLY A 4 -13.09 3.03 -13.27
C GLY A 4 -12.02 2.21 -13.99
N LEU A 5 -11.71 2.58 -15.24
CA LEU A 5 -10.45 2.19 -15.89
C LEU A 5 -9.31 2.93 -15.19
N THR A 6 -8.95 2.51 -13.97
CA THR A 6 -7.73 2.99 -13.34
C THR A 6 -6.59 2.17 -13.91
N LEU A 7 -5.55 2.85 -14.39
CA LEU A 7 -4.30 2.17 -14.79
C LEU A 7 -3.51 1.68 -13.56
N ILE A 8 -4.05 1.80 -12.35
CA ILE A 8 -3.35 1.58 -11.08
C ILE A 8 -3.31 0.10 -10.73
N CYS A 9 -4.46 -0.58 -10.79
CA CYS A 9 -4.62 -1.95 -10.34
C CYS A 9 -5.58 -2.70 -11.24
N ASN A 10 -5.25 -3.94 -11.59
CA ASN A 10 -6.15 -4.86 -12.27
C ASN A 10 -6.15 -6.22 -11.59
N VAL A 11 -7.36 -6.77 -11.39
CA VAL A 11 -7.62 -8.06 -10.75
C VAL A 11 -8.30 -8.97 -11.78
N HIS A 12 -7.67 -10.10 -12.08
CA HIS A 12 -8.22 -11.16 -12.91
C HIS A 12 -8.57 -12.36 -12.04
N GLY A 13 -9.84 -12.53 -11.68
CA GLY A 13 -10.30 -13.60 -10.79
C GLY A 13 -11.14 -14.70 -11.46
N TYR A 14 -11.50 -14.53 -12.73
CA TYR A 14 -12.38 -15.45 -13.45
C TYR A 14 -12.13 -15.36 -14.96
N LEU A 15 -12.40 -16.45 -15.65
CA LEU A 15 -12.43 -16.54 -17.11
C LEU A 15 -13.88 -16.68 -17.57
N ILE A 16 -14.16 -16.20 -18.79
CA ILE A 16 -15.43 -16.49 -19.46
C ILE A 16 -15.15 -17.64 -20.43
N ALA A 17 -15.69 -18.82 -20.14
CA ALA A 17 -15.65 -19.99 -21.00
C ALA A 17 -17.11 -20.36 -21.32
N ASP A 18 -17.45 -20.50 -22.60
CA ASP A 18 -18.79 -20.88 -23.06
C ASP A 18 -19.95 -20.05 -22.46
N SER A 19 -19.73 -18.74 -22.29
CA SER A 19 -20.68 -17.80 -21.64
C SER A 19 -20.90 -18.02 -20.13
N GLU A 20 -20.14 -18.92 -19.50
CA GLU A 20 -20.14 -19.13 -18.06
C GLU A 20 -18.89 -18.54 -17.40
N ARG A 21 -19.03 -18.06 -16.17
CA ARG A 21 -17.91 -17.54 -15.37
C ARG A 21 -17.26 -18.68 -14.60
N VAL A 22 -16.03 -19.01 -14.95
CA VAL A 22 -15.23 -20.02 -14.26
C VAL A 22 -14.18 -19.34 -13.38
N PRO A 23 -14.06 -19.69 -12.08
CA PRO A 23 -13.00 -19.17 -11.23
C PRO A 23 -11.61 -19.45 -11.82
N ASP A 24 -10.74 -18.45 -11.76
CA ASP A 24 -9.34 -18.57 -12.19
C ASP A 24 -8.40 -18.40 -10.99
N LYS A 25 -7.11 -18.71 -11.17
CA LYS A 25 -6.06 -18.67 -10.14
C LYS A 25 -5.93 -17.31 -9.41
N GLY A 26 -6.50 -16.25 -9.97
CA GLY A 26 -6.42 -14.91 -9.39
C GLY A 26 -5.09 -14.26 -9.77
N LYS A 27 -5.13 -13.16 -10.52
CA LYS A 27 -3.95 -12.36 -10.84
C LYS A 27 -4.18 -10.93 -10.39
N LEU A 28 -3.23 -10.38 -9.65
CA LEU A 28 -3.22 -8.98 -9.26
C LEU A 28 -2.02 -8.30 -9.93
N THR A 29 -2.30 -7.23 -10.65
CA THR A 29 -1.26 -6.44 -11.32
C THR A 29 -1.33 -4.98 -10.88
N TYR A 30 -0.18 -4.39 -10.59
CA TYR A 30 -0.04 -2.97 -10.29
C TYR A 30 0.67 -2.27 -11.45
N ARG A 31 0.03 -1.29 -12.07
CA ARG A 31 0.57 -0.57 -13.24
C ARG A 31 1.08 -1.51 -14.35
N GLY A 32 0.44 -2.66 -14.52
CA GLY A 32 0.81 -3.69 -15.51
C GLY A 32 1.89 -4.69 -15.06
N ILE A 33 2.43 -4.56 -13.86
CA ILE A 33 3.43 -5.47 -13.28
C ILE A 33 2.71 -6.50 -12.40
N ASP A 34 3.05 -7.79 -12.53
CA ASP A 34 2.52 -8.84 -11.65
C ASP A 34 2.96 -8.61 -10.20
N LEU A 35 2.05 -8.76 -9.25
CA LEU A 35 2.38 -8.63 -7.84
C LEU A 35 3.47 -9.62 -7.40
N ASN A 36 3.47 -10.84 -7.93
CA ASN A 36 4.47 -11.86 -7.59
C ASN A 36 5.86 -11.42 -8.04
N ASP A 37 5.99 -10.80 -9.22
CA ASP A 37 7.27 -10.29 -9.72
C ASP A 37 7.85 -9.21 -8.79
N ILE A 38 6.98 -8.33 -8.25
CA ILE A 38 7.37 -7.30 -7.28
C ILE A 38 7.86 -7.94 -5.98
N VAL A 39 7.11 -8.92 -5.46
CA VAL A 39 7.43 -9.61 -4.20
C VAL A 39 8.73 -10.40 -4.33
N ASP A 40 8.90 -11.16 -5.41
CA ASP A 40 10.10 -11.95 -5.67
C ASP A 40 11.34 -11.07 -5.82
N GLY A 41 11.20 -9.89 -6.46
CA GLY A 41 12.24 -8.88 -6.51
C GLY A 41 12.68 -8.41 -5.12
N CYS A 42 11.72 -8.09 -4.25
CA CYS A 42 11.99 -7.65 -2.87
C CYS A 42 12.66 -8.76 -2.02
N ILE A 43 12.20 -10.01 -2.16
CA ILE A 43 12.76 -11.17 -1.45
C ILE A 43 14.19 -11.43 -1.90
N ARG A 44 14.45 -11.47 -3.21
CA ARG A 44 15.77 -11.72 -3.78
C ARG A 44 16.80 -10.65 -3.36
N GLU A 45 16.35 -9.42 -3.20
CA GLU A 45 17.18 -8.28 -2.79
C GLU A 45 17.20 -8.08 -1.26
N ASN A 46 16.53 -8.95 -0.50
CA ASN A 46 16.40 -8.90 0.96
C ASN A 46 16.02 -7.51 1.49
N ARG A 47 14.95 -6.93 0.93
CA ARG A 47 14.47 -5.59 1.30
C ARG A 47 12.95 -5.52 1.41
N PHE A 48 12.48 -4.48 2.09
CA PHE A 48 11.06 -4.14 2.10
C PHE A 48 10.65 -3.49 0.78
N GLY A 49 9.39 -3.73 0.37
CA GLY A 49 8.84 -3.24 -0.90
C GLY A 49 7.86 -2.08 -0.79
N TYR A 50 7.51 -1.63 0.42
CA TYR A 50 6.44 -0.64 0.62
C TYR A 50 6.70 0.66 -0.14
N GLU A 51 7.87 1.27 0.03
CA GLU A 51 8.21 2.55 -0.57
C GLU A 51 8.31 2.47 -2.10
N GLU A 52 8.80 1.34 -2.65
CA GLU A 52 8.84 1.10 -4.09
C GLU A 52 7.42 0.96 -4.66
N VAL A 53 6.56 0.17 -4.01
CA VAL A 53 5.18 -0.03 -4.46
C VAL A 53 4.40 1.27 -4.35
N ALA A 54 4.56 2.03 -3.26
CA ALA A 54 3.95 3.35 -3.13
C ALA A 54 4.39 4.30 -4.26
N TRP A 55 5.70 4.31 -4.59
CA TRP A 55 6.22 5.06 -5.72
C TRP A 55 5.58 4.61 -7.05
N LEU A 56 5.54 3.31 -7.32
CA LEU A 56 4.94 2.75 -8.53
C LEU A 56 3.48 3.17 -8.67
N LEU A 57 2.70 3.09 -7.59
CA LEU A 57 1.28 3.45 -7.61
C LEU A 57 1.07 4.95 -7.84
N LEU A 58 1.87 5.81 -7.21
CA LEU A 58 1.79 7.27 -7.34
C LEU A 58 2.28 7.75 -8.71
N PHE A 59 3.44 7.29 -9.16
CA PHE A 59 4.15 7.83 -10.34
C PHE A 59 3.99 6.98 -11.61
N GLY A 60 3.41 5.79 -11.50
CA GLY A 60 3.13 4.90 -12.62
C GLY A 60 4.35 4.22 -13.25
N LYS A 61 5.53 4.33 -12.63
CA LYS A 61 6.78 3.74 -13.11
C LYS A 61 7.69 3.37 -11.93
N GLN A 62 8.58 2.41 -12.13
CA GLN A 62 9.57 2.03 -11.13
C GLN A 62 10.55 3.19 -10.82
N PRO A 63 10.95 3.41 -9.56
CA PRO A 63 11.94 4.41 -9.22
C PRO A 63 13.35 3.95 -9.64
N THR A 64 14.21 4.92 -9.93
CA THR A 64 15.66 4.71 -9.86
C THR A 64 16.10 4.63 -8.40
N ARG A 65 17.26 3.99 -8.11
CA ARG A 65 17.79 3.89 -6.75
C ARG A 65 17.87 5.24 -6.02
N GLY A 66 18.40 6.27 -6.68
CA GLY A 66 18.50 7.61 -6.10
C GLY A 66 17.14 8.30 -5.89
N GLN A 67 16.12 7.96 -6.67
CA GLN A 67 14.75 8.43 -6.43
C GLN A 67 14.14 7.74 -5.21
N LEU A 68 14.29 6.42 -5.10
CA LEU A 68 13.81 5.65 -3.97
C LEU A 68 14.47 6.12 -2.67
N ASP A 69 15.80 6.30 -2.66
CA ASP A 69 16.53 6.80 -1.48
C ASP A 69 16.02 8.17 -1.02
N ARG A 70 15.76 9.08 -1.96
CA ARG A 70 15.18 10.41 -1.66
C ARG A 70 13.74 10.28 -1.15
N PHE A 71 12.94 9.42 -1.75
CA PHE A 71 11.56 9.18 -1.33
C PHE A 71 11.50 8.63 0.10
N CYS A 72 12.34 7.65 0.42
CA CYS A 72 12.48 7.11 1.78
C CYS A 72 12.90 8.20 2.79
N LYS A 73 13.84 9.09 2.43
CA LYS A 73 14.23 10.22 3.29
C LYS A 73 13.08 11.18 3.56
N VAL A 74 12.30 11.52 2.53
CA VAL A 74 11.10 12.37 2.68
C VAL A 74 10.08 11.68 3.57
N LEU A 75 9.75 10.41 3.34
CA LEU A 75 8.82 9.69 4.20
C LEU A 75 9.32 9.66 5.65
N ASN A 76 10.61 9.42 5.86
CA ASN A 76 11.20 9.36 7.19
C ASN A 76 11.11 10.71 7.94
N SER A 77 11.25 11.85 7.25
CA SER A 77 11.11 13.16 7.90
C SER A 77 9.69 13.49 8.37
N TYR A 78 8.68 12.75 7.90
CA TYR A 78 7.28 12.90 8.31
C TYR A 78 6.80 11.75 9.22
N ARG A 79 7.70 10.89 9.73
CA ARG A 79 7.32 9.77 10.63
C ARG A 79 7.14 10.18 12.08
N GLU A 80 7.73 11.31 12.50
CA GLU A 80 7.59 11.80 13.87
C GLU A 80 6.13 12.19 14.14
N LEU A 81 5.60 11.67 15.25
CA LEU A 81 4.27 12.01 15.73
C LEU A 81 4.35 13.29 16.57
N PRO A 82 3.24 14.05 16.68
CA PRO A 82 3.17 15.20 17.57
C PRO A 82 3.53 14.82 19.02
N GLU A 83 4.05 15.79 19.77
CA GLU A 83 4.43 15.60 21.17
C GLU A 83 3.24 15.04 21.97
N TYR A 84 3.51 14.05 22.82
CA TYR A 84 2.52 13.33 23.65
C TYR A 84 1.41 12.58 22.89
N PHE A 85 1.44 12.52 21.56
CA PHE A 85 0.39 11.86 20.77
C PHE A 85 0.27 10.37 21.12
N ALA A 86 1.38 9.66 21.27
CA ALA A 86 1.36 8.24 21.61
C ALA A 86 0.75 8.01 23.00
N GLU A 87 1.14 8.80 23.98
CA GLU A 87 0.66 8.72 25.36
C GLU A 87 -0.84 9.01 25.44
N ASP A 88 -1.26 10.14 24.88
CA ASP A 88 -2.62 10.64 25.03
C ASP A 88 -3.61 9.93 24.10
N MET A 89 -3.24 9.76 22.83
CA MET A 89 -4.14 9.21 21.83
C MET A 89 -4.02 7.69 21.70
N ILE A 90 -2.87 7.08 22.03
CA ILE A 90 -2.66 5.63 21.89
C ILE A 90 -2.76 4.90 23.24
N ILE A 91 -1.94 5.25 24.22
CA ILE A 91 -1.80 4.49 25.47
C ILE A 91 -2.99 4.72 26.41
N LYS A 92 -3.37 5.97 26.68
CA LYS A 92 -4.43 6.32 27.65
C LYS A 92 -5.85 5.98 27.19
N ALA A 93 -6.07 5.77 25.89
CA ALA A 93 -7.39 5.52 25.32
C ALA A 93 -7.53 4.11 24.68
N PRO A 94 -7.33 3.02 25.43
CA PRO A 94 -7.29 1.67 24.85
C PRO A 94 -8.59 1.31 24.12
N SER A 95 -8.47 0.51 23.07
CA SER A 95 -9.60 -0.03 22.31
C SER A 95 -9.44 -1.54 22.21
N ARG A 96 -10.54 -2.28 22.36
CA ARG A 96 -10.54 -3.74 22.14
C ARG A 96 -10.35 -4.12 20.67
N ASN A 97 -10.49 -3.15 19.76
CA ASN A 97 -10.33 -3.35 18.32
C ASN A 97 -9.21 -2.43 17.79
N VAL A 98 -8.18 -3.06 17.20
CA VAL A 98 -6.99 -2.39 16.65
C VAL A 98 -7.33 -1.49 15.46
N MET A 99 -8.28 -1.88 14.59
CA MET A 99 -8.68 -1.06 13.45
C MET A 99 -9.39 0.22 13.91
N ASN A 100 -10.26 0.12 14.91
CA ASN A 100 -10.90 1.30 15.51
C ASN A 100 -9.86 2.22 16.16
N LYS A 101 -8.79 1.64 16.72
CA LYS A 101 -7.69 2.41 17.31
C LYS A 101 -6.92 3.19 16.25
N LEU A 102 -6.52 2.51 15.17
CA LEU A 102 -5.83 3.13 14.03
C LEU A 102 -6.65 4.24 13.39
N ALA A 103 -7.94 4.00 13.12
CA ALA A 103 -8.83 5.00 12.52
C ALA A 103 -8.96 6.25 13.39
N ARG A 104 -9.11 6.09 14.71
CA ARG A 104 -9.15 7.22 15.66
C ARG A 104 -7.84 7.98 15.72
N SER A 105 -6.70 7.29 15.68
CA SER A 105 -5.39 7.94 15.63
C SER A 105 -5.21 8.76 14.35
N VAL A 106 -5.58 8.20 13.18
CA VAL A 106 -5.54 8.94 11.91
C VAL A 106 -6.45 10.18 11.96
N LEU A 107 -7.66 10.05 12.51
CA LEU A 107 -8.56 11.19 12.66
C LEU A 107 -8.01 12.25 13.61
N ALA A 108 -7.35 11.86 14.72
CA ALA A 108 -6.77 12.80 15.67
C ALA A 108 -5.58 13.58 15.06
N LEU A 109 -4.84 12.98 14.12
CA LEU A 109 -3.75 13.65 13.41
C LEU A 109 -4.23 14.82 12.53
N TYR A 110 -5.52 14.90 12.18
CA TYR A 110 -6.07 16.05 11.45
C TYR A 110 -5.92 17.38 12.20
N SER A 111 -5.84 17.33 13.53
CA SER A 111 -5.76 18.52 14.38
C SER A 111 -4.35 19.11 14.49
N TYR A 112 -3.36 18.54 13.81
CA TYR A 112 -1.94 18.94 13.81
C TYR A 112 -1.50 19.36 12.41
#